data_AF-A0A4R9K9A5-F1
#
_entry.id   AF-A0A4R9K9A5-F1
#
_cell.length_a   1.000
_cell.length_b   1.000
_cell.length_c   1.000
_cell.angle_alpha   90.00
_cell.angle_beta   90.00
_cell.angle_gamma   90.00
#
_symmetry.space_group_name_H-M   'P 1'
#
loop_
_entity.id
_entity.type
_entity.pdbx_description
1 polymer ?
#
loop_
_entity_poly.entity_id
_entity_poly.type
_entity_poly.pdbx_seq_one_letter_code
_entity_poly.pdbx_strand_id
1 'polypeptide(L)'
;MKTNISMNFFTSIKLYKDLAKSETLPQGTFEVQWTGPRWFQFVAKHGLGLLGFKYWFGKEFFGNEDATNLFKIPGSITKLRKYPMSVKIGVSRIDGNTSIQVSYPQSTRFPWPYVIDEFRSVNDDVLIGLSYLKWAPIFPMPFYLMRKE
;
A
#
# COMPACT_ATOMS: atom_id res chain seq x y z
N MET A 1 -9.28 0.42 -20.74
CA MET A 1 -8.85 -0.99 -20.83
C MET A 1 -8.58 -1.46 -19.40
N LYS A 2 -9.42 -2.31 -18.79
CA LYS A 2 -9.19 -2.79 -17.42
C LYS A 2 -8.08 -3.83 -17.48
N THR A 3 -6.87 -3.45 -17.07
CA THR A 3 -5.76 -4.39 -16.92
C THR A 3 -6.20 -5.41 -15.87
N ASN A 4 -6.55 -6.63 -16.31
CA ASN A 4 -6.86 -7.74 -15.42
C ASN A 4 -5.54 -8.19 -14.78
N ILE A 5 -5.12 -7.48 -13.72
CA ILE A 5 -3.96 -7.84 -12.92
C ILE A 5 -4.35 -9.01 -12.01
N SER A 6 -4.46 -10.20 -12.62
CA SER A 6 -4.50 -11.47 -11.91
C SER A 6 -3.06 -11.92 -11.67
N MET A 7 -2.34 -11.24 -10.78
CA MET A 7 -0.99 -11.64 -10.42
C MET A 7 -0.96 -12.48 -9.14
N ASN A 8 -0.27 -13.61 -9.22
CA ASN A 8 0.04 -14.48 -8.09
C ASN A 8 1.02 -13.76 -7.14
N PHE A 9 0.93 -14.06 -5.85
CA PHE A 9 1.76 -13.49 -4.77
C PHE A 9 3.25 -13.40 -5.13
N PHE A 10 3.85 -14.50 -5.58
CA PHE A 10 5.27 -14.55 -5.93
C PHE A 10 5.60 -13.72 -7.18
N THR A 11 4.70 -13.68 -8.15
CA THR A 11 4.83 -12.85 -9.35
C THR A 11 4.81 -11.37 -8.98
N SER A 12 4.01 -10.96 -8.00
CA SER A 12 3.99 -9.58 -7.51
C SER A 12 5.31 -9.18 -6.84
N ILE A 13 5.89 -10.03 -5.99
CA ILE A 13 7.20 -9.74 -5.38
C ILE A 13 8.29 -9.66 -6.45
N LYS A 14 8.27 -10.57 -7.43
CA LYS A 14 9.21 -10.54 -8.55
C LYS A 14 9.07 -9.24 -9.35
N LEU A 15 7.84 -8.87 -9.72
CA LEU A 15 7.56 -7.63 -10.44
C LEU A 15 8.08 -6.42 -9.66
N TYR A 16 7.82 -6.35 -8.36
CA TYR A 16 8.32 -5.25 -7.53
C TYR A 16 9.84 -5.08 -7.68
N LYS A 17 10.59 -6.18 -7.62
CA LYS A 17 12.05 -6.20 -7.74
C LYS A 17 12.54 -5.80 -9.13
N ASP A 18 11.80 -6.18 -10.17
CA ASP A 18 12.15 -5.93 -11.58
C ASP A 18 11.79 -4.50 -12.03
N LEU A 19 10.93 -3.78 -11.31
CA LEU A 19 10.52 -2.42 -11.66
C LEU A 19 11.63 -1.39 -11.44
N ALA A 20 11.58 -0.35 -12.27
CA ALA A 20 12.44 0.82 -12.15
C ALA A 20 12.33 1.49 -10.78
N LYS A 21 13.42 2.13 -10.37
CA LYS A 21 13.52 2.91 -9.15
C LYS A 21 12.48 4.03 -9.16
N SER A 22 11.78 4.23 -8.04
CA SER A 22 10.82 5.34 -7.91
C SER A 22 11.54 6.56 -7.35
N GLU A 23 11.52 7.67 -8.08
CA GLU A 23 12.26 8.89 -7.72
C GLU A 23 11.34 10.05 -7.30
N THR A 24 10.04 9.94 -7.56
CA THR A 24 9.05 10.96 -7.25
C THR A 24 8.03 10.47 -6.23
N LEU A 25 7.54 11.42 -5.41
CA LEU A 25 6.47 11.15 -4.46
C LEU A 25 5.13 11.17 -5.20
N PRO A 26 4.27 10.15 -5.00
CA PRO A 26 2.98 10.10 -5.66
C PRO A 26 2.06 11.19 -5.12
N GLN A 27 1.11 11.62 -5.95
CA GLN A 27 0.04 12.53 -5.59
C GLN A 27 -1.29 11.93 -6.04
N GLY A 28 -2.36 12.08 -5.27
CA GLY A 28 -3.72 11.67 -5.62
C GLY A 28 -4.29 10.57 -4.74
N THR A 29 -5.53 10.19 -5.04
CA THR A 29 -6.25 9.11 -4.36
C THR A 29 -6.04 7.79 -5.07
N PHE A 30 -5.71 6.74 -4.31
CA PHE A 30 -5.53 5.40 -4.82
C PHE A 30 -6.39 4.39 -4.06
N GLU A 31 -7.10 3.54 -4.81
CA GLU A 31 -7.88 2.41 -4.28
C GLU A 31 -7.03 1.14 -4.23
N VAL A 32 -7.16 0.37 -3.15
CA VAL A 32 -6.57 -0.96 -3.07
C VAL A 32 -7.18 -1.91 -4.10
N GLN A 33 -6.31 -2.59 -4.85
CA GLN A 33 -6.66 -3.74 -5.67
C GLN A 33 -6.13 -4.99 -4.99
N TRP A 34 -7.06 -5.84 -4.53
CA TRP A 34 -6.75 -7.10 -3.86
C TRP A 34 -6.34 -8.14 -4.90
N THR A 35 -5.13 -8.67 -4.77
CA THR A 35 -4.61 -9.73 -5.64
C THR A 35 -4.53 -11.08 -4.93
N GLY A 36 -4.28 -12.14 -5.70
CA GLY A 36 -4.21 -13.50 -5.20
C GLY A 36 -5.58 -14.19 -5.05
N PRO A 37 -5.58 -15.44 -4.56
CA PRO A 37 -6.80 -16.25 -4.42
C PRO A 37 -7.86 -15.59 -3.53
N ARG A 38 -9.14 -15.86 -3.78
CA ARG A 38 -10.26 -15.26 -3.01
C ARG A 38 -10.18 -15.49 -1.50
N TRP A 39 -9.72 -16.68 -1.08
CA TRP A 39 -9.54 -17.00 0.33
C TRP A 39 -8.48 -16.10 0.99
N PHE A 40 -7.39 -15.78 0.27
CA PHE A 40 -6.34 -14.90 0.75
C PHE A 40 -6.85 -13.47 0.89
N GLN A 41 -7.57 -12.98 -0.12
CA GLN A 41 -8.18 -11.65 -0.07
C GLN A 41 -9.17 -11.52 1.09
N PHE A 42 -9.94 -12.59 1.37
CA PHE A 42 -10.84 -12.64 2.51
C PHE A 42 -10.07 -12.51 3.83
N VAL A 43 -9.05 -13.34 4.04
CA VAL A 43 -8.21 -13.29 5.25
C VAL A 43 -7.57 -11.91 5.42
N ALA A 44 -7.01 -11.33 4.35
CA ALA A 44 -6.42 -10.00 4.38
C ALA A 44 -7.44 -8.93 4.80
N LYS A 45 -8.61 -8.88 4.17
CA LYS A 45 -9.67 -7.90 4.49
C LYS A 45 -10.17 -8.03 5.93
N HIS A 46 -10.44 -9.25 6.37
CA HIS A 46 -10.97 -9.50 7.71
C HIS A 46 -9.90 -9.28 8.79
N GLY A 47 -8.68 -9.73 8.57
CA GLY A 47 -7.54 -9.50 9.46
C GLY A 47 -7.26 -8.00 9.64
N LEU A 48 -7.21 -7.25 8.53
CA LEU A 48 -7.11 -5.79 8.59
C LEU A 48 -8.28 -5.15 9.35
N GLY A 49 -9.49 -5.67 9.17
CA GLY A 49 -10.66 -5.29 9.95
C GLY A 49 -10.44 -5.32 11.45
N LEU A 50 -9.86 -6.40 11.97
CA LEU A 50 -9.53 -6.58 13.39
C LEU A 50 -8.46 -5.59 13.87
N LEU A 51 -7.55 -5.19 12.98
CA LEU A 51 -6.47 -4.22 13.24
C LEU A 51 -6.90 -2.75 13.07
N GLY A 52 -8.21 -2.49 12.98
CA GLY A 52 -8.77 -1.14 12.85
C GLY A 52 -8.88 -0.63 11.43
N PHE A 53 -8.61 -1.48 10.43
CA PHE A 53 -8.69 -1.18 9.00
C PHE A 53 -9.98 -1.70 8.34
N LYS A 54 -11.06 -1.86 9.11
CA LYS A 54 -12.38 -2.23 8.57
C LYS A 54 -12.82 -1.15 7.57
N TYR A 55 -13.27 -1.58 6.39
CA TYR A 55 -13.65 -0.71 5.26
C TYR A 55 -12.51 0.11 4.65
N TRP A 56 -11.26 -0.31 4.83
CA TRP A 56 -10.14 0.34 4.16
C TRP A 56 -10.33 0.40 2.65
N PHE A 57 -10.20 1.62 2.11
CA PHE A 57 -10.35 1.94 0.69
C PHE A 57 -9.00 1.92 -0.03
N GLY A 58 -7.96 2.43 0.63
CA GLY A 58 -6.66 2.68 0.02
C GLY A 58 -5.98 3.88 0.67
N LYS A 59 -5.24 4.65 -0.12
CA LYS A 59 -4.41 5.76 0.38
C LYS A 59 -4.63 7.02 -0.44
N GLU A 60 -4.41 8.16 0.17
CA GLU A 60 -4.24 9.43 -0.51
C GLU A 60 -2.83 9.92 -0.25
N PHE A 61 -2.12 10.27 -1.31
CA PHE A 61 -0.79 10.86 -1.25
C PHE A 61 -0.89 12.31 -1.68
N PHE A 62 -0.17 13.21 -1.02
CA PHE A 62 -0.31 14.64 -1.27
C PHE A 62 0.76 15.22 -2.21
N GLY A 63 1.63 14.38 -2.78
CA GLY A 63 2.77 14.84 -3.61
C GLY A 63 3.94 15.38 -2.81
N ASN A 64 3.91 15.21 -1.49
CA ASN A 64 4.94 15.61 -0.54
C ASN A 64 5.19 14.46 0.46
N GLU A 65 5.82 14.76 1.60
CA GLU A 65 6.16 13.77 2.62
C GLU A 65 4.96 13.30 3.47
N ASP A 66 3.74 13.66 3.09
CA ASP A 66 2.51 13.30 3.80
C ASP A 66 1.59 12.39 2.96
N ALA A 67 0.92 11.48 3.66
CA ALA A 67 -0.17 10.67 3.13
C ALA A 67 -1.18 10.31 4.22
N THR A 68 -2.32 9.77 3.84
CA THR A 68 -3.32 9.24 4.79
C THR A 68 -4.00 7.99 4.24
N ASN A 69 -4.53 7.14 5.12
CA ASN A 69 -5.38 6.03 4.69
C ASN A 69 -6.82 6.51 4.54
N LEU A 70 -7.46 6.06 3.48
CA LEU A 70 -8.86 6.34 3.18
C LEU A 70 -9.71 5.14 3.58
N PHE A 71 -10.90 5.41 4.12
CA PHE A 71 -11.87 4.41 4.54
C PHE A 71 -13.23 4.71 3.92
N LYS A 72 -13.88 3.67 3.39
CA LYS A 72 -15.28 3.79 2.93
C LYS A 72 -16.18 4.02 4.15
N ILE A 73 -17.11 4.95 4.04
CA ILE A 73 -18.21 5.10 5.00
C ILE A 73 -19.43 4.43 4.35
N PRO A 74 -20.01 3.37 4.95
CA PRO A 74 -21.19 2.71 4.40
C PRO A 74 -22.31 3.73 4.12
N GLY A 75 -22.87 3.70 2.90
CA GLY A 75 -23.93 4.62 2.48
C GLY A 75 -23.46 6.03 2.08
N SER A 76 -22.16 6.33 2.07
CA SER A 76 -21.63 7.62 1.65
C SER A 76 -20.70 7.53 0.44
N ILE A 77 -20.71 8.58 -0.39
CA ILE A 77 -19.70 8.81 -1.43
C ILE A 77 -18.38 9.35 -0.86
N THR A 78 -18.42 9.95 0.33
CA THR A 78 -17.25 10.50 1.01
C THR A 78 -16.41 9.40 1.65
N LYS A 79 -15.12 9.67 1.78
CA LYS A 79 -14.15 8.77 2.41
C LYS A 79 -13.65 9.41 3.70
N LEU A 80 -13.49 8.61 4.73
CA LEU A 80 -12.90 9.05 5.99
C LEU A 80 -11.37 8.93 5.91
N ARG A 81 -10.66 10.01 6.25
CA ARG A 81 -9.19 9.99 6.41
C ARG A 81 -8.85 9.53 7.82
N LYS A 82 -8.01 8.50 7.95
CA LYS A 82 -7.47 8.03 9.24
C LYS A 82 -6.02 7.58 9.06
N TYR A 83 -5.31 7.50 10.18
CA TYR A 83 -3.93 7.01 10.22
C TYR A 83 -3.03 7.77 9.24
N PRO A 84 -2.74 9.06 9.54
CA PRO A 84 -1.78 9.84 8.76
C PRO A 84 -0.42 9.12 8.74
N MET A 85 0.30 9.30 7.65
CA MET A 85 1.54 8.60 7.34
C MET A 85 2.58 9.59 6.82
N SER A 86 3.84 9.28 7.08
CA SER A 86 4.96 9.95 6.42
C SER A 86 5.38 9.14 5.19
N VAL A 87 5.69 9.85 4.11
CA VAL A 87 6.15 9.32 2.83
C VAL A 87 7.55 9.84 2.57
N LYS A 88 8.45 8.99 2.08
CA LYS A 88 9.77 9.42 1.62
C LYS A 88 10.28 8.54 0.50
N ILE A 89 11.24 9.05 -0.26
CA ILE A 89 12.06 8.20 -1.12
C ILE A 89 13.20 7.60 -0.29
N GLY A 90 13.39 6.29 -0.38
CA GLY A 90 14.37 5.57 0.43
C GLY A 90 14.83 4.26 -0.18
N VAL A 91 15.85 3.66 0.43
CA VAL A 91 16.40 2.37 -0.01
C VAL A 91 15.50 1.25 0.48
N SER A 92 15.00 0.43 -0.45
CA SER A 92 14.16 -0.72 -0.16
C SER A 92 14.92 -1.74 0.68
N ARG A 93 14.27 -2.28 1.72
CA ARG A 93 14.83 -3.38 2.51
C ARG A 93 14.64 -4.76 1.88
N ILE A 94 13.93 -4.83 0.76
CA ILE A 94 13.62 -6.06 0.04
C ILE A 94 14.68 -6.38 -1.02
N ASP A 95 15.23 -5.36 -1.68
CA ASP A 95 16.20 -5.53 -2.78
C ASP A 95 17.32 -4.48 -2.83
N GLY A 96 17.32 -3.48 -1.94
CA GLY A 96 18.36 -2.43 -1.91
C GLY A 96 18.20 -1.33 -2.96
N ASN A 97 17.14 -1.35 -3.78
CA ASN A 97 16.87 -0.31 -4.78
C ASN A 97 15.95 0.78 -4.21
N THR A 98 15.92 1.94 -4.86
CA THR A 98 15.06 3.06 -4.45
C THR A 98 13.57 2.69 -4.50
N SER A 99 12.84 3.09 -3.47
CA SER A 99 11.40 2.88 -3.31
C SER A 99 10.75 4.06 -2.60
N ILE A 100 9.44 4.22 -2.77
CA ILE A 100 8.64 5.08 -1.92
C ILE A 100 8.37 4.31 -0.62
N GLN A 101 8.77 4.87 0.51
CA GLN A 101 8.53 4.29 1.83
C GLN A 101 7.44 5.04 2.55
N VAL A 102 6.45 4.32 3.06
CA VAL A 102 5.34 4.85 3.84
C VAL A 102 5.39 4.25 5.23
N SER A 103 5.34 5.13 6.24
CA SER A 103 5.41 4.71 7.63
C SER A 103 4.42 5.48 8.50
N TYR A 104 4.04 4.87 9.61
CA TYR A 104 3.09 5.44 10.55
C TYR A 104 3.82 6.11 11.73
N PRO A 105 3.31 7.23 12.25
CA PRO A 105 3.77 7.81 13.51
C PRO A 105 3.66 6.82 14.67
N GLN A 106 4.51 6.95 15.69
CA GLN A 106 4.50 6.07 16.87
C GLN A 106 3.19 6.12 17.67
N SER A 107 2.46 7.23 17.59
CA SER A 107 1.13 7.38 18.20
C SER A 107 0.01 6.62 17.47
N THR A 108 0.29 6.05 16.30
CA THR A 108 -0.69 5.25 15.55
C THR A 108 -1.00 3.96 16.30
N ARG A 109 -2.26 3.49 16.22
CA ARG A 109 -2.69 2.24 16.84
C ARG A 109 -1.76 1.07 16.47
N PHE A 110 -1.43 0.21 17.43
CA PHE A 110 -0.72 -1.05 17.16
C PHE A 110 -1.49 -1.92 16.12
N PRO A 111 -0.81 -2.55 15.14
CA PRO A 111 0.65 -2.66 14.97
C PRO A 111 1.27 -1.61 14.05
N TRP A 112 0.49 -0.64 13.58
CA TRP A 112 0.85 0.24 12.46
C TRP A 112 2.19 0.98 12.60
N PRO A 113 2.61 1.48 13.79
CA PRO A 113 3.95 2.07 13.95
C PRO A 113 5.12 1.16 13.54
N TYR A 114 4.91 -0.15 13.56
CA TYR A 114 5.91 -1.16 13.21
C TYR A 114 5.77 -1.68 11.79
N VAL A 115 4.73 -1.27 11.07
CA VAL A 115 4.53 -1.62 9.67
C VAL A 115 5.21 -0.56 8.79
N ILE A 116 5.81 -1.02 7.70
CA ILE A 116 6.26 -0.18 6.61
C ILE A 116 5.63 -0.72 5.32
N ASP A 117 5.15 0.20 4.48
CA ASP A 117 4.77 -0.13 3.12
C ASP A 117 5.83 0.46 2.18
N GLU A 118 6.39 -0.35 1.29
CA GLU A 118 7.28 0.12 0.22
C GLU A 118 6.57 0.02 -1.13
N PHE A 119 6.65 1.07 -1.95
CA PHE A 119 6.00 1.14 -3.25
C PHE A 119 6.96 1.44 -4.39
N ARG A 120 6.59 0.94 -5.57
CA ARG A 120 7.11 1.38 -6.88
C ARG A 120 5.97 1.59 -7.85
N SER A 121 6.15 2.54 -8.75
CA SER A 121 5.23 2.76 -9.86
C SER A 121 5.36 1.64 -10.90
N VAL A 122 4.25 1.00 -11.21
CA VAL A 122 4.13 0.13 -12.39
C VAL A 122 3.91 1.01 -13.63
N ASN A 123 3.13 2.08 -13.48
CA ASN A 123 2.89 3.17 -14.42
C ASN A 123 2.31 4.37 -13.63
N ASP A 124 1.85 5.40 -14.33
CA ASP A 124 1.33 6.64 -13.72
C ASP A 124 0.10 6.43 -12.81
N ASP A 125 -0.65 5.34 -13.01
CA ASP A 125 -1.91 5.07 -12.32
C ASP A 125 -1.84 3.88 -11.37
N VAL A 126 -0.75 3.13 -11.35
CA VAL A 126 -0.66 1.88 -10.59
C VAL A 126 0.64 1.85 -9.80
N LEU A 127 0.50 1.70 -8.49
CA LEU A 127 1.60 1.36 -7.59
C LEU A 127 1.49 -0.10 -7.17
N ILE A 128 2.62 -0.78 -7.15
CA ILE A 128 2.76 -2.06 -6.44
C ILE A 128 3.41 -1.80 -5.09
N GLY A 129 2.79 -2.33 -4.03
CA GLY A 129 3.22 -2.17 -2.65
C GLY A 129 3.63 -3.50 -2.04
N LEU A 130 4.65 -3.47 -1.19
CA LEU A 130 5.03 -4.54 -0.28
C LEU A 130 4.87 -4.04 1.16
N SER A 131 4.01 -4.66 1.95
CA SER A 131 3.81 -4.33 3.37
C SER A 131 4.50 -5.36 4.27
N TYR A 132 5.25 -4.92 5.25
CA TYR A 132 5.92 -5.81 6.21
C TYR A 132 6.22 -5.14 7.55
N LEU A 133 6.57 -5.95 8.54
CA LEU A 133 7.03 -5.45 9.84
C LEU A 133 8.49 -5.00 9.76
N LYS A 134 8.80 -3.82 10.31
CA LYS A 134 10.14 -3.23 10.30
C LYS A 134 11.24 -4.18 10.78
N TRP A 135 10.96 -5.13 11.66
CA TRP A 135 11.93 -6.09 12.16
C TRP A 135 11.97 -7.42 11.39
N ALA A 136 11.03 -7.65 10.46
CA ALA A 136 10.95 -8.86 9.62
C ALA A 136 10.60 -8.52 8.15
N PRO A 137 11.50 -7.87 7.41
CA PRO A 137 11.28 -7.54 5.99
C PRO A 137 11.24 -8.77 5.06
N ILE A 138 11.57 -9.96 5.57
CA ILE A 138 11.62 -11.21 4.81
C ILE A 138 10.22 -11.78 4.46
N PHE A 139 9.14 -11.25 5.06
CA PHE A 139 7.76 -11.65 4.76
C PHE A 139 6.93 -10.49 4.19
N PRO A 140 7.28 -9.95 2.99
CA PRO A 140 6.53 -8.86 2.40
C PRO A 140 5.21 -9.35 1.81
N MET A 141 4.14 -8.63 2.15
CA MET A 141 2.79 -8.88 1.65
C MET A 141 2.51 -7.94 0.47
N PRO A 142 2.37 -8.47 -0.77
CA PRO A 142 2.12 -7.64 -1.93
C PRO A 142 0.67 -7.20 -2.01
N PHE A 143 0.47 -5.98 -2.48
CA PHE A 143 -0.83 -5.43 -2.84
C PHE A 143 -0.64 -4.33 -3.89
N TYR A 144 -1.74 -3.90 -4.52
CA TYR A 144 -1.69 -2.85 -5.53
C TYR A 144 -2.57 -1.68 -5.11
N LEU A 145 -2.16 -0.49 -5.53
CA LEU A 145 -2.92 0.74 -5.40
C LEU A 145 -3.16 1.29 -6.80
N MET A 146 -4.42 1.50 -7.16
CA MET A 146 -4.83 2.02 -8.46
C MET A 146 -5.42 3.42 -8.28
N ARG A 147 -4.89 4.38 -9.02
CA ARG A 147 -5.34 5.77 -9.01
C ARG A 147 -6.83 5.84 -9.31
N LYS A 148 -7.50 6.75 -8.60
CA LYS A 148 -8.85 7.18 -8.90
C LYS A 148 -8.80 8.62 -9.38
N GLU A 149 -9.48 8.85 -10.49
CA GLU A 149 -9.88 10.17 -10.97
C GLU A 149 -10.67 10.91 -9.88
#